data_AF-A0A7C1VZP5-F1
#
_entry.id   AF-A0A7C1VZP5-F1
#
_cell.length_a   1.000
_cell.length_b   1.000
_cell.length_c   1.000
_cell.angle_alpha   90.00
_cell.angle_beta   90.00
_cell.angle_gamma   90.00
#
_symmetry.space_group_name_H-M   'P 1'
#
loop_
_entity.id
_entity.type
_entity.pdbx_description
1 polymer ?
#
loop_
_entity_poly.entity_id
_entity_poly.type
_entity_poly.pdbx_seq_one_letter_code
_entity_poly.pdbx_strand_id
1 'polypeptide(L)'
;MADSLAQKSPEALWTKTQIAHSGTHHTLNNKPLYAARFLTVQKFHAPGLAPVQDDSGAYHIDITGNPVYPSRYLRTFGFYEDKAAVCDKNGWFHLLPDGTPLYNQRYEWCGNYQQGRCTVRGQEGRYCHLNENGEPVYVDRYRYAGDFRDGIAVVQRDDGLHSHIDLTGRLTHGRWFVDLDVFHKGFARGRDKQGWHHIEGSGKAIYQRRFAAIEPFYNGQARVECFDGSIEVINEMGDTVIELRPPQRTPLHQLSSEMVGFWRTQTIRVAVELGVFNVLPATTDELAQTIKLLPSLAKRLLRGLWELGLVRPEYYNNTDNKWFLTSTGELLTAQSEFRMDAAACLWGDDHYRRWLALANVLRGEETQTSPSYFEQLEGQTFETYYRAISAYAQHDYAKLPKLIDWNRHQHLIDAGGSRGTLLFSLLAQHPHLSGTLIDLPAVVQSATIPEQLTARCHIQGADLFETWPIRGDAIILARVLHDWPDEQAKQLLFNAREALLPGGQIYIIEMVLPDDTPNGGLLDINLLVMTGGRERSLKDWNALLAECSLKMSATLHLSEVSTVIVATKV
;
A
#
# COMPACT_ATOMS: atom_id res chain seq x y z
N MET A 1 -42.17 57.81 12.90
CA MET A 1 -41.37 57.16 11.85
C MET A 1 -41.45 55.64 11.99
N ALA A 2 -42.68 55.13 12.08
CA ALA A 2 -43.03 53.80 11.62
C ALA A 2 -43.29 53.91 10.10
N ASP A 3 -43.16 52.81 9.36
CA ASP A 3 -43.19 52.69 7.89
C ASP A 3 -41.86 52.93 7.16
N SER A 4 -40.98 51.91 7.13
CA SER A 4 -40.19 51.62 5.91
C SER A 4 -39.53 50.22 5.82
N LEU A 5 -39.80 49.29 6.75
CA LEU A 5 -39.14 47.96 6.74
C LEU A 5 -40.01 46.80 6.24
N ALA A 6 -41.25 47.05 5.81
CA ALA A 6 -42.20 46.02 5.39
C ALA A 6 -42.09 45.58 3.90
N GLN A 7 -41.03 45.96 3.17
CA GLN A 7 -40.86 45.59 1.76
C GLN A 7 -39.42 45.19 1.40
N LYS A 8 -38.83 44.27 2.16
CA LYS A 8 -37.66 43.49 1.70
C LYS A 8 -38.00 42.01 1.81
N SER A 9 -37.82 41.27 0.72
CA SER A 9 -38.10 39.83 0.69
C SER A 9 -37.38 39.11 1.84
N PRO A 10 -37.96 38.04 2.41
CA PRO A 10 -37.32 37.20 3.43
C PRO A 10 -35.90 36.72 3.04
N GLU A 11 -35.63 36.61 1.73
CA GLU A 11 -34.33 36.23 1.15
C GLU A 11 -33.17 37.18 1.51
N ALA A 12 -33.45 38.43 1.89
CA ALA A 12 -32.41 39.45 2.11
C ALA A 12 -31.93 39.56 3.57
N LEU A 13 -32.60 38.93 4.54
CA LEU A 13 -32.34 39.16 5.96
C LEU A 13 -31.38 38.11 6.56
N TRP A 14 -31.57 36.84 6.25
CA TRP A 14 -30.76 35.75 6.83
C TRP A 14 -29.29 35.80 6.37
N THR A 15 -29.02 36.28 5.15
CA THR A 15 -27.66 36.47 4.59
C THR A 15 -26.80 37.46 5.36
N LYS A 16 -27.43 38.34 6.17
CA LYS A 16 -26.77 39.37 6.96
C LYS A 16 -26.60 38.98 8.43
N THR A 17 -27.07 37.79 8.80
CA THR A 17 -26.98 37.31 10.17
C THR A 17 -25.57 36.82 10.49
N GLN A 18 -25.20 36.88 11.76
CA GLN A 18 -23.97 36.30 12.28
C GLN A 18 -24.32 35.35 13.43
N ILE A 19 -23.46 34.37 13.68
CA ILE A 19 -23.60 33.53 14.88
C ILE A 19 -23.04 34.33 16.05
N ALA A 20 -23.79 34.43 17.14
CA ALA A 20 -23.31 35.06 18.37
C ALA A 20 -22.03 34.38 18.84
N HIS A 21 -21.11 35.11 19.49
CA HIS A 21 -19.84 34.55 19.98
C HIS A 21 -20.03 33.31 20.87
N SER A 22 -21.14 33.27 21.64
CA SER A 22 -21.52 32.10 22.46
C SER A 22 -21.89 30.83 21.68
N GLY A 23 -22.15 30.92 20.37
CA GLY A 23 -22.61 29.80 19.54
C GLY A 23 -24.08 29.39 19.73
N THR A 24 -24.87 30.12 20.54
CA THR A 24 -26.22 29.70 20.98
C THR A 24 -27.39 30.28 20.18
N HIS A 25 -27.15 31.32 19.36
CA HIS A 25 -28.19 32.01 18.59
C HIS A 25 -27.59 32.86 17.47
N HIS A 26 -28.44 33.33 16.57
CA HIS A 26 -28.09 34.28 15.51
C HIS A 26 -28.30 35.73 15.96
N THR A 27 -27.48 36.64 15.46
CA THR A 27 -27.58 38.08 15.65
C THR A 27 -27.73 38.80 14.32
N LEU A 28 -28.38 39.96 14.36
CA LEU A 28 -28.44 40.93 13.28
C LEU A 28 -28.08 42.30 13.86
N ASN A 29 -27.05 42.95 13.33
CA ASN A 29 -26.49 44.19 13.88
C ASN A 29 -26.18 44.09 15.39
N ASN A 30 -25.53 42.98 15.80
CA ASN A 30 -25.17 42.65 17.19
C ASN A 30 -26.35 42.50 18.17
N LYS A 31 -27.60 42.46 17.70
CA LYS A 31 -28.77 42.17 18.53
C LYS A 31 -29.26 40.74 18.27
N PRO A 32 -29.71 39.99 19.30
CA PRO A 32 -30.30 38.68 19.10
C PRO A 32 -31.47 38.76 18.11
N LEU A 33 -31.46 37.87 17.11
CA LEU A 33 -32.50 37.82 16.08
C LEU A 33 -33.83 37.29 16.63
N TYR A 34 -33.76 36.41 17.63
CA TYR A 34 -34.90 35.79 18.30
C TYR A 34 -34.57 35.49 19.77
N ALA A 35 -35.61 35.14 20.56
CA ALA A 35 -35.48 34.92 22.00
C ALA A 35 -34.87 33.55 22.38
N ALA A 36 -35.11 32.52 21.58
CA ALA A 36 -34.62 31.16 21.83
C ALA A 36 -33.08 31.08 21.95
N ARG A 37 -32.59 30.15 22.76
CA ARG A 37 -31.16 29.85 22.94
C ARG A 37 -30.95 28.34 22.82
N PHE A 38 -30.08 27.95 21.92
CA PHE A 38 -29.77 26.55 21.58
C PHE A 38 -28.41 26.16 22.17
N LEU A 39 -28.16 24.86 22.29
CA LEU A 39 -26.84 24.34 22.66
C LEU A 39 -25.80 24.73 21.59
N THR A 40 -26.16 24.58 20.31
CA THR A 40 -25.37 25.07 19.17
C THR A 40 -26.27 25.54 18.04
N VAL A 41 -25.78 26.49 17.23
CA VAL A 41 -26.36 26.90 15.95
C VAL A 41 -25.27 26.90 14.87
N GLN A 42 -25.62 26.58 13.62
CA GLN A 42 -24.77 26.89 12.46
C GLN A 42 -25.46 27.96 11.59
N LYS A 43 -24.75 28.46 10.57
CA LYS A 43 -25.22 29.60 9.77
C LYS A 43 -26.55 29.28 9.07
N PHE A 44 -27.31 30.33 8.78
CA PHE A 44 -28.40 30.22 7.82
C PHE A 44 -27.88 29.95 6.41
N HIS A 45 -28.52 29.00 5.73
CA HIS A 45 -28.33 28.71 4.31
C HIS A 45 -29.65 28.91 3.57
N ALA A 46 -29.61 29.09 2.25
CA ALA A 46 -30.83 29.11 1.43
C ALA A 46 -31.65 27.83 1.69
N PRO A 47 -32.99 27.92 1.87
CA PRO A 47 -33.86 29.07 1.62
C PRO A 47 -34.05 30.06 2.80
N GLY A 48 -33.16 30.03 3.80
CA GLY A 48 -33.25 30.84 5.02
C GLY A 48 -33.44 29.99 6.28
N LEU A 49 -32.87 28.78 6.27
CA LEU A 49 -32.95 27.81 7.35
C LEU A 49 -31.58 27.60 7.99
N ALA A 50 -31.55 27.42 9.30
CA ALA A 50 -30.31 27.16 10.04
C ALA A 50 -30.44 25.88 10.87
N PRO A 51 -29.41 25.01 10.89
CA PRO A 51 -29.37 23.86 11.76
C PRO A 51 -29.06 24.33 13.20
N VAL A 52 -29.79 23.77 14.15
CA VAL A 52 -29.65 24.02 15.58
C VAL A 52 -29.71 22.70 16.35
N GLN A 53 -29.25 22.73 17.60
CA GLN A 53 -29.38 21.62 18.53
C GLN A 53 -29.81 22.11 19.90
N ASP A 54 -30.82 21.45 20.47
CA ASP A 54 -31.21 21.58 21.87
C ASP A 54 -31.25 20.20 22.54
N ASP A 55 -31.76 20.13 23.77
CA ASP A 55 -31.85 18.89 24.55
C ASP A 55 -32.74 17.82 23.91
N SER A 56 -33.64 18.20 22.99
CA SER A 56 -34.48 17.26 22.24
C SER A 56 -33.80 16.68 21.00
N GLY A 57 -32.69 17.27 20.55
CA GLY A 57 -31.90 16.84 19.41
C GLY A 57 -31.62 17.97 18.40
N ALA A 58 -31.12 17.59 17.23
CA ALA A 58 -30.77 18.48 16.13
C ALA A 58 -31.91 18.63 15.11
N TYR A 59 -32.16 19.85 14.61
CA TYR A 59 -33.20 20.17 13.63
C TYR A 59 -32.94 21.53 12.95
N HIS A 60 -33.85 21.99 12.09
CA HIS A 60 -33.75 23.29 11.44
C HIS A 60 -34.79 24.29 11.95
N ILE A 61 -34.37 25.55 12.05
CA ILE A 61 -35.23 26.69 12.38
C ILE A 61 -35.33 27.66 11.21
N ASP A 62 -36.42 28.41 11.18
CA ASP A 62 -36.56 29.59 10.34
C ASP A 62 -35.85 30.82 10.95
N ILE A 63 -35.94 31.96 10.25
CA ILE A 63 -35.32 33.22 10.69
C ILE A 63 -35.90 33.79 11.98
N THR A 64 -37.09 33.35 12.39
CA THR A 64 -37.75 33.76 13.63
C THR A 64 -37.34 32.88 14.83
N GLY A 65 -36.51 31.86 14.59
CA GLY A 65 -36.05 30.94 15.62
C GLY A 65 -37.00 29.78 15.89
N ASN A 66 -38.03 29.60 15.06
CA ASN A 66 -39.03 28.56 15.24
C ASN A 66 -38.65 27.28 14.47
N PRO A 67 -38.88 26.08 15.03
CA PRO A 67 -38.67 24.82 14.32
C PRO A 67 -39.52 24.77 13.04
N VAL A 68 -38.92 24.37 11.92
CA VAL A 68 -39.62 24.22 10.64
C VAL A 68 -40.49 22.96 10.61
N TYR A 69 -40.09 21.94 11.37
CA TYR A 69 -40.75 20.64 11.44
C TYR A 69 -40.56 19.98 12.83
N PRO A 70 -41.39 18.99 13.21
CA PRO A 70 -41.37 18.42 14.56
C PRO A 70 -40.24 17.39 14.79
N SER A 71 -39.69 16.77 13.74
CA SER A 71 -38.67 15.74 13.85
C SER A 71 -37.38 16.24 14.53
N ARG A 72 -36.70 15.35 15.26
CA ARG A 72 -35.42 15.61 15.93
C ARG A 72 -34.42 14.51 15.58
N TYR A 73 -33.20 14.92 15.26
CA TYR A 73 -32.14 14.06 14.74
C TYR A 73 -30.94 14.03 15.68
N LEU A 74 -30.07 13.04 15.52
CA LEU A 74 -28.80 12.97 16.28
C LEU A 74 -27.86 14.08 15.83
N ARG A 75 -27.86 14.40 14.53
CA ARG A 75 -27.05 15.48 13.93
C ARG A 75 -27.70 15.99 12.65
N THR A 76 -27.46 17.26 12.32
CA THR A 76 -27.90 17.89 11.07
C THR A 76 -26.88 18.93 10.60
N PHE A 77 -26.87 19.19 9.30
CA PHE A 77 -26.06 20.24 8.65
C PHE A 77 -26.95 21.17 7.83
N GLY A 78 -26.39 22.29 7.37
CA GLY A 78 -27.13 23.28 6.58
C GLY A 78 -27.66 22.73 5.25
N PHE A 79 -28.59 23.47 4.66
CA PHE A 79 -29.12 23.17 3.34
C PHE A 79 -28.14 23.58 2.24
N TYR A 80 -27.91 22.66 1.31
CA TYR A 80 -27.19 22.91 0.06
C TYR A 80 -28.04 22.36 -1.09
N GLU A 81 -28.33 23.19 -2.09
CA GLU A 81 -29.25 22.84 -3.19
C GLU A 81 -30.60 22.27 -2.69
N ASP A 82 -31.17 22.97 -1.70
CA ASP A 82 -32.43 22.64 -1.02
C ASP A 82 -32.46 21.28 -0.32
N LYS A 83 -31.30 20.71 0.00
CA LYS A 83 -31.18 19.43 0.71
C LYS A 83 -30.26 19.55 1.91
N ALA A 84 -30.66 19.00 3.05
CA ALA A 84 -29.85 18.99 4.26
C ALA A 84 -29.52 17.56 4.69
N ALA A 85 -28.25 17.28 4.97
CA ALA A 85 -27.82 16.01 5.51
C ALA A 85 -28.18 15.90 7.00
N VAL A 86 -28.90 14.84 7.37
CA VAL A 86 -29.32 14.55 8.75
C VAL A 86 -28.97 13.11 9.13
N CYS A 87 -28.80 12.85 10.42
CA CYS A 87 -28.50 11.53 10.96
C CYS A 87 -29.53 11.12 12.00
N ASP A 88 -30.21 10.00 11.77
CA ASP A 88 -31.05 9.33 12.76
C ASP A 88 -30.36 8.07 13.30
N LYS A 89 -31.06 7.31 14.16
CA LYS A 89 -30.54 6.06 14.74
C LYS A 89 -30.21 4.96 13.72
N ASN A 90 -30.72 5.07 12.49
CA ASN A 90 -30.52 4.12 11.40
C ASN A 90 -29.47 4.61 10.38
N GLY A 91 -29.01 5.86 10.48
CA GLY A 91 -27.93 6.41 9.66
C GLY A 91 -28.24 7.78 9.05
N TRP A 92 -27.40 8.16 8.08
CA TRP A 92 -27.44 9.42 7.36
C TRP A 92 -28.37 9.38 6.14
N PHE A 93 -29.03 10.49 5.87
CA PHE A 93 -29.87 10.73 4.69
C PHE A 93 -30.11 12.24 4.49
N HIS A 94 -30.89 12.60 3.47
CA HIS A 94 -31.19 14.01 3.17
C HIS A 94 -32.66 14.35 3.37
N LEU A 95 -32.91 15.56 3.85
CA LEU A 95 -34.23 16.17 3.96
C LEU A 95 -34.43 17.28 2.94
N LEU A 96 -35.69 17.46 2.54
CA LEU A 96 -36.19 18.68 1.90
C LEU A 96 -36.48 19.78 2.95
N PRO A 97 -36.67 21.05 2.54
CA PRO A 97 -36.83 22.16 3.47
C PRO A 97 -38.04 22.05 4.41
N ASP A 98 -39.08 21.32 4.01
CA ASP A 98 -40.27 21.04 4.82
C ASP A 98 -40.07 19.91 5.86
N GLY A 99 -38.87 19.30 5.89
CA GLY A 99 -38.53 18.22 6.80
C GLY A 99 -38.88 16.82 6.30
N THR A 100 -39.39 16.68 5.08
CA THR A 100 -39.65 15.37 4.48
C THR A 100 -38.35 14.72 4.01
N PRO A 101 -38.16 13.40 4.23
CA PRO A 101 -37.03 12.68 3.65
C PRO A 101 -37.08 12.71 2.13
N LEU A 102 -35.97 13.07 1.48
CA LEU A 102 -35.85 13.00 0.02
C LEU A 102 -35.98 11.55 -0.49
N TYR A 103 -35.51 10.60 0.30
CA TYR A 103 -35.55 9.16 0.02
C TYR A 103 -35.50 8.35 1.33
N ASN A 104 -35.81 7.04 1.24
CA ASN A 104 -35.89 6.16 2.40
C ASN A 104 -34.56 5.48 2.79
N GLN A 105 -33.61 5.38 1.86
CA GLN A 105 -32.31 4.76 2.12
C GLN A 105 -31.55 5.46 3.26
N ARG A 106 -30.75 4.68 4.01
CA ARG A 106 -29.81 5.19 5.01
C ARG A 106 -28.39 4.81 4.65
N TYR A 107 -27.47 5.73 4.91
CA TYR A 107 -26.05 5.62 4.63
C TYR A 107 -25.26 5.73 5.94
N GLU A 108 -24.02 5.26 5.94
CA GLU A 108 -23.12 5.49 7.08
C GLU A 108 -22.63 6.94 7.14
N TRP A 109 -22.60 7.61 5.99
CA TRP A 109 -22.19 8.99 5.86
C TRP A 109 -22.76 9.60 4.59
N CYS A 110 -23.13 10.88 4.65
CA CYS A 110 -23.54 11.70 3.51
C CYS A 110 -22.76 13.02 3.50
N GLY A 111 -22.30 13.44 2.33
CA GLY A 111 -21.79 14.78 2.06
C GLY A 111 -22.93 15.75 1.75
N ASN A 112 -22.56 16.97 1.36
CA ASN A 112 -23.54 17.98 0.93
C ASN A 112 -23.86 17.82 -0.56
N TYR A 113 -25.05 18.27 -0.97
CA TYR A 113 -25.36 18.43 -2.39
C TYR A 113 -24.61 19.62 -2.98
N GLN A 114 -24.00 19.40 -4.14
CA GLN A 114 -23.33 20.41 -4.93
C GLN A 114 -23.26 19.96 -6.39
N GLN A 115 -23.59 20.86 -7.30
CA GLN A 115 -23.68 20.60 -8.73
C GLN A 115 -24.66 19.45 -9.05
N GLY A 116 -25.76 19.36 -8.30
CA GLY A 116 -26.78 18.31 -8.46
C GLY A 116 -26.29 16.92 -8.07
N ARG A 117 -25.21 16.82 -7.28
CA ARG A 117 -24.62 15.55 -6.83
C ARG A 117 -24.34 15.56 -5.34
N CYS A 118 -24.38 14.38 -4.73
CA CYS A 118 -23.97 14.19 -3.34
C CYS A 118 -23.17 12.90 -3.18
N THR A 119 -22.04 12.99 -2.50
CA THR A 119 -21.22 11.84 -2.11
C THR A 119 -21.83 11.12 -0.92
N VAL A 120 -21.99 9.80 -1.00
CA VAL A 120 -22.48 8.98 0.13
C VAL A 120 -21.64 7.74 0.33
N ARG A 121 -21.57 7.26 1.58
CA ARG A 121 -20.91 5.99 1.94
C ARG A 121 -21.92 4.97 2.47
N GLY A 122 -22.01 3.82 1.81
CA GLY A 122 -22.85 2.70 2.23
C GLY A 122 -22.29 1.93 3.43
N GLN A 123 -23.06 0.95 3.92
CA GLN A 123 -22.72 0.10 5.07
C GLN A 123 -21.50 -0.81 4.85
N GLU A 124 -21.13 -1.05 3.59
CA GLU A 124 -19.91 -1.79 3.24
C GLU A 124 -18.66 -0.88 3.20
N GLY A 125 -18.77 0.37 3.67
CA GLY A 125 -17.69 1.35 3.63
C GLY A 125 -17.37 1.88 2.22
N ARG A 126 -18.23 1.60 1.22
CA ARG A 126 -18.04 2.01 -0.17
C ARG A 126 -18.74 3.31 -0.52
N TYR A 127 -18.12 4.11 -1.37
CA TYR A 127 -18.61 5.42 -1.80
C TYR A 127 -19.27 5.38 -3.19
N CYS A 128 -20.27 6.23 -3.37
CA CYS A 128 -20.86 6.56 -4.68
C CYS A 128 -21.46 7.98 -4.65
N HIS A 129 -21.91 8.45 -5.81
CA HIS A 129 -22.63 9.72 -5.93
C HIS A 129 -24.11 9.50 -6.22
N LEU A 130 -24.95 10.29 -5.56
CA LEU A 130 -26.39 10.38 -5.80
C LEU A 130 -26.73 11.55 -6.73
N ASN A 131 -27.77 11.40 -7.52
CA ASN A 131 -28.41 12.48 -8.28
C ASN A 131 -29.33 13.31 -7.38
N GLU A 132 -29.98 14.34 -7.93
CA GLU A 132 -30.89 15.24 -7.20
C GLU A 132 -32.11 14.54 -6.58
N ASN A 133 -32.49 13.37 -7.07
CA ASN A 133 -33.58 12.54 -6.55
C ASN A 133 -33.09 11.55 -5.47
N GLY A 134 -31.80 11.52 -5.16
CA GLY A 134 -31.20 10.59 -4.21
C GLY A 134 -30.90 9.20 -4.77
N GLU A 135 -30.86 9.04 -6.09
CA GLU A 135 -30.58 7.78 -6.75
C GLU A 135 -29.10 7.69 -7.16
N PRO A 136 -28.44 6.53 -7.03
CA PRO A 136 -27.06 6.36 -7.50
C PRO A 136 -26.91 6.66 -8.99
N VAL A 137 -25.94 7.49 -9.34
CA VAL A 137 -25.69 7.93 -10.73
C VAL A 137 -25.13 6.80 -11.61
N TYR A 138 -24.41 5.87 -11.00
CA TYR A 138 -23.73 4.76 -11.67
C TYR A 138 -23.63 3.53 -10.75
N VAL A 139 -23.31 2.38 -11.34
CA VAL A 139 -23.25 1.09 -10.63
C VAL A 139 -21.97 0.90 -9.83
N ASP A 140 -20.86 1.50 -10.27
CA ASP A 140 -19.56 1.37 -9.62
C ASP A 140 -19.57 1.89 -8.17
N ARG A 141 -18.75 1.26 -7.33
CA ARG A 141 -18.60 1.57 -5.91
C ARG A 141 -17.13 1.70 -5.58
N TYR A 142 -16.74 2.88 -5.12
CA TYR A 142 -15.33 3.22 -4.91
C TYR A 142 -14.92 3.04 -3.45
N ARG A 143 -13.62 2.86 -3.22
CA ARG A 143 -13.04 2.85 -1.88
C ARG A 143 -13.07 4.25 -1.25
N TYR A 144 -12.96 5.27 -2.09
CA TYR A 144 -13.19 6.66 -1.75
C TYR A 144 -13.78 7.39 -2.95
N ALA A 145 -14.66 8.35 -2.70
CA ALA A 145 -15.10 9.33 -3.68
C ALA A 145 -15.09 10.69 -3.00
N GLY A 146 -14.47 11.67 -3.65
CA GLY A 146 -14.49 13.07 -3.25
C GLY A 146 -15.67 13.80 -3.87
N ASP A 147 -15.92 14.98 -3.34
CA ASP A 147 -16.99 15.87 -3.80
C ASP A 147 -16.75 16.42 -5.21
N PHE A 148 -17.85 16.66 -5.94
CA PHE A 148 -17.78 17.29 -7.26
C PHE A 148 -17.40 18.76 -7.15
N ARG A 149 -16.39 19.14 -7.94
CA ARG A 149 -15.97 20.53 -8.14
C ARG A 149 -15.71 20.75 -9.62
N ASP A 150 -16.33 21.78 -10.18
CA ASP A 150 -16.26 22.11 -11.62
C ASP A 150 -16.54 20.91 -12.54
N GLY A 151 -17.53 20.08 -12.17
CA GLY A 151 -17.98 18.90 -12.91
C GLY A 151 -17.10 17.66 -12.75
N ILE A 152 -16.07 17.71 -11.90
CA ILE A 152 -15.10 16.62 -11.70
C ILE A 152 -15.09 16.18 -10.23
N ALA A 153 -15.01 14.87 -10.01
CA ALA A 153 -14.73 14.29 -8.70
C ALA A 153 -13.53 13.35 -8.78
N VAL A 154 -12.79 13.22 -7.68
CA VAL A 154 -11.72 12.22 -7.53
C VAL A 154 -12.31 10.94 -6.95
N VAL A 155 -11.98 9.80 -7.51
CA VAL A 155 -12.39 8.48 -7.02
C VAL A 155 -11.19 7.57 -6.83
N GLN A 156 -11.27 6.67 -5.85
CA GLN A 156 -10.23 5.69 -5.54
C GLN A 156 -10.75 4.25 -5.69
N ARG A 157 -9.97 3.40 -6.36
CA ARG A 157 -10.24 1.96 -6.49
C ARG A 157 -9.66 1.14 -5.32
N ASP A 158 -9.85 -0.17 -5.40
CA ASP A 158 -9.40 -1.15 -4.40
C ASP A 158 -7.87 -1.30 -4.35
N ASP A 159 -7.20 -1.02 -5.45
CA ASP A 159 -5.74 -0.96 -5.54
C ASP A 159 -5.14 0.30 -4.90
N GLY A 160 -5.99 1.21 -4.40
CA GLY A 160 -5.58 2.48 -3.79
C GLY A 160 -5.30 3.59 -4.79
N LEU A 161 -5.42 3.35 -6.10
CA LEU A 161 -5.17 4.36 -7.11
C LEU A 161 -6.38 5.27 -7.33
N HIS A 162 -6.09 6.52 -7.68
CA HIS A 162 -7.04 7.61 -7.86
C HIS A 162 -7.19 8.01 -9.33
N SER A 163 -8.39 8.41 -9.73
CA SER A 163 -8.66 9.02 -11.03
C SER A 163 -9.81 10.03 -10.95
N HIS A 164 -10.03 10.75 -12.04
CA HIS A 164 -11.10 11.72 -12.18
C HIS A 164 -12.31 11.13 -12.91
N ILE A 165 -13.50 11.42 -12.42
CA ILE A 165 -14.78 11.13 -13.08
C ILE A 165 -15.58 12.39 -13.34
N ASP A 166 -16.41 12.35 -14.38
CA ASP A 166 -17.42 13.38 -14.65
C ASP A 166 -18.72 13.15 -13.87
N LEU A 167 -19.68 14.08 -14.00
CA LEU A 167 -21.01 14.00 -13.36
C LEU A 167 -21.84 12.77 -13.74
N THR A 168 -21.44 11.99 -14.75
CA THR A 168 -22.08 10.74 -15.18
C THR A 168 -21.37 9.50 -14.61
N GLY A 169 -20.23 9.68 -13.94
CA GLY A 169 -19.39 8.59 -13.42
C GLY A 169 -18.36 8.07 -14.40
N ARG A 170 -18.23 8.68 -15.60
CA ARG A 170 -17.25 8.25 -16.59
C ARG A 170 -15.89 8.85 -16.27
N LEU A 171 -14.84 8.05 -16.44
CA LEU A 171 -13.47 8.55 -16.33
C LEU A 171 -13.22 9.65 -17.35
N THR A 172 -12.72 10.80 -16.89
CA THR A 172 -12.37 11.91 -17.78
C THR A 172 -11.07 11.66 -18.54
N HIS A 173 -10.23 10.76 -18.01
CA HIS A 173 -9.03 10.24 -18.62
C HIS A 173 -8.72 8.81 -18.14
N GLY A 174 -7.98 8.02 -18.93
CA GLY A 174 -7.65 6.64 -18.59
C GLY A 174 -6.49 6.44 -17.60
N ARG A 175 -6.01 7.51 -16.94
CA ARG A 175 -4.83 7.49 -16.06
C ARG A 175 -5.21 7.34 -14.58
N TRP A 176 -4.38 6.59 -13.85
CA TRP A 176 -4.56 6.29 -12.44
C TRP A 176 -3.30 6.67 -11.66
N PHE A 177 -3.47 7.33 -10.52
CA PHE A 177 -2.41 7.95 -9.74
C PHE A 177 -2.36 7.39 -8.33
N VAL A 178 -1.18 7.42 -7.70
CA VAL A 178 -1.03 7.06 -6.28
C VAL A 178 -1.85 8.01 -5.40
N ASP A 179 -1.85 9.30 -5.76
CA ASP A 179 -2.65 10.34 -5.10
C ASP A 179 -3.05 11.40 -6.14
N LEU A 180 -4.18 12.06 -5.94
CA LEU A 180 -4.75 12.95 -6.95
C LEU A 180 -5.70 13.98 -6.33
N ASP A 181 -5.49 15.25 -6.68
CA ASP A 181 -6.43 16.32 -6.36
C ASP A 181 -7.33 16.69 -7.55
N VAL A 182 -8.46 17.32 -7.25
CA VAL A 182 -9.32 17.98 -8.24
C VAL A 182 -8.56 19.08 -9.01
N PHE A 183 -9.03 19.36 -10.22
CA PHE A 183 -8.49 20.47 -11.02
C PHE A 183 -8.69 21.83 -10.34
N HIS A 184 -7.66 22.66 -10.41
CA HIS A 184 -7.64 24.05 -10.00
C HIS A 184 -6.95 24.87 -11.10
N LYS A 185 -7.70 25.77 -11.75
CA LYS A 185 -7.22 26.61 -12.87
C LYS A 185 -6.59 25.80 -14.03
N GLY A 186 -7.20 24.65 -14.36
CA GLY A 186 -6.77 23.80 -15.47
C GLY A 186 -5.71 22.74 -15.15
N PHE A 187 -5.14 22.77 -13.93
CA PHE A 187 -4.14 21.79 -13.48
C PHE A 187 -4.62 21.04 -12.24
N ALA A 188 -4.20 19.80 -12.10
CA ALA A 188 -4.35 19.03 -10.87
C ALA A 188 -2.98 18.62 -10.34
N ARG A 189 -2.87 18.39 -9.03
CA ARG A 189 -1.70 17.74 -8.45
C ARG A 189 -1.93 16.24 -8.54
N GLY A 190 -1.05 15.55 -9.27
CA GLY A 190 -1.01 14.10 -9.35
C GLY A 190 0.25 13.57 -8.70
N ARG A 191 0.16 12.40 -8.08
CA ARG A 191 1.31 11.67 -7.57
C ARG A 191 1.42 10.33 -8.28
N ASP A 192 2.57 10.06 -8.88
CA ASP A 192 2.92 8.71 -9.34
C ASP A 192 3.97 8.09 -8.41
N LYS A 193 4.51 6.93 -8.80
CA LYS A 193 5.54 6.23 -8.01
C LYS A 193 6.83 7.03 -7.85
N GLN A 194 7.10 7.98 -8.74
CA GLN A 194 8.31 8.80 -8.71
C GLN A 194 8.10 10.10 -7.93
N GLY A 195 6.85 10.54 -7.70
CA GLY A 195 6.51 11.65 -6.82
C GLY A 195 5.38 12.54 -7.30
N TRP A 196 5.24 13.69 -6.65
CA TRP A 196 4.24 14.71 -6.99
C TRP A 196 4.63 15.50 -8.24
N HIS A 197 3.66 15.79 -9.09
CA HIS A 197 3.76 16.67 -10.26
C HIS A 197 2.40 17.27 -10.62
N HIS A 198 2.41 18.27 -11.50
CA HIS A 198 1.18 18.83 -12.06
C HIS A 198 0.76 18.11 -13.33
N ILE A 199 -0.54 17.87 -13.47
CA ILE A 199 -1.16 17.28 -14.66
C ILE A 199 -2.17 18.25 -15.27
N GLU A 200 -2.30 18.20 -16.60
CA GLU A 200 -3.36 18.89 -17.34
C GLU A 200 -4.66 18.06 -17.37
N GLY A 201 -5.73 18.60 -17.96
CA GLY A 201 -7.05 17.95 -18.07
C GLY A 201 -7.06 16.53 -18.65
N SER A 202 -6.08 16.19 -19.51
CA SER A 202 -5.91 14.84 -20.08
C SER A 202 -5.29 13.83 -19.11
N GLY A 203 -4.90 14.29 -17.91
CA GLY A 203 -4.11 13.56 -16.93
C GLY A 203 -2.62 13.46 -17.29
N LYS A 204 -2.15 14.11 -18.36
CA LYS A 204 -0.73 14.09 -18.73
C LYS A 204 0.06 15.03 -17.82
N ALA A 205 1.24 14.58 -17.37
CA ALA A 205 2.19 15.45 -16.68
C ALA A 205 2.63 16.59 -17.62
N ILE A 206 2.63 17.82 -17.11
CA ILE A 206 3.01 19.00 -17.91
C ILE A 206 4.54 19.21 -17.96
N TYR A 207 5.28 18.49 -17.11
CA TYR A 207 6.76 18.41 -17.10
C TYR A 207 7.25 17.07 -16.55
N GLN A 208 8.54 16.77 -16.73
CA GLN A 208 9.15 15.48 -16.32
C GLN A 208 9.55 15.41 -14.85
N ARG A 209 9.89 16.53 -14.21
CA ARG A 209 10.36 16.56 -12.81
C ARG A 209 9.32 16.02 -11.83
N ARG A 210 9.79 15.49 -10.70
CA ARG A 210 8.99 14.96 -9.59
C ARG A 210 9.49 15.53 -8.28
N PHE A 211 8.57 15.70 -7.35
CA PHE A 211 8.82 16.37 -6.08
C PHE A 211 8.28 15.54 -4.91
N ALA A 212 8.84 15.75 -3.72
CA ALA A 212 8.36 15.17 -2.48
C ALA A 212 7.00 15.75 -2.07
N ALA A 213 6.77 17.03 -2.37
CA ALA A 213 5.48 17.70 -2.25
C ALA A 213 5.39 18.88 -3.23
N ILE A 214 4.18 19.21 -3.68
CA ILE A 214 3.90 20.40 -4.51
C ILE A 214 2.66 21.14 -4.01
N GLU A 215 2.64 22.45 -4.15
CA GLU A 215 1.43 23.27 -4.05
C GLU A 215 0.80 23.46 -5.44
N PRO A 216 -0.52 23.76 -5.53
CA PRO A 216 -1.14 24.14 -6.81
C PRO A 216 -0.49 25.39 -7.41
N PHE A 217 -0.59 25.55 -8.73
CA PHE A 217 -0.18 26.79 -9.38
C PHE A 217 -1.05 27.99 -8.95
N TYR A 218 -0.38 29.05 -8.48
CA TYR A 218 -0.94 30.36 -8.25
C TYR A 218 -0.19 31.39 -9.11
N ASN A 219 -0.89 31.98 -10.07
CA ASN A 219 -0.33 32.97 -11.01
C ASN A 219 0.93 32.46 -11.75
N GLY A 220 0.90 31.21 -12.22
CA GLY A 220 1.96 30.59 -13.01
C GLY A 220 3.16 30.04 -12.21
N GLN A 221 3.07 30.04 -10.88
CA GLN A 221 4.14 29.52 -10.01
C GLN A 221 3.60 28.60 -8.92
N ALA A 222 4.41 27.63 -8.52
CA ALA A 222 4.11 26.70 -7.44
C ALA A 222 5.33 26.53 -6.55
N ARG A 223 5.10 26.50 -5.23
CA ARG A 223 6.13 26.11 -4.28
C ARG A 223 6.18 24.58 -4.20
N VAL A 224 7.38 24.01 -4.21
CA VAL A 224 7.61 22.58 -4.18
C VAL A 224 8.72 22.22 -3.19
N GLU A 225 8.68 20.99 -2.68
CA GLU A 225 9.73 20.39 -1.87
C GLU A 225 10.36 19.23 -2.63
N CYS A 226 11.68 19.28 -2.81
CA CYS A 226 12.44 18.22 -3.48
C CYS A 226 12.73 17.07 -2.51
N PHE A 227 13.15 15.92 -3.04
CA PHE A 227 13.44 14.73 -2.23
C PHE A 227 14.62 14.88 -1.26
N ASP A 228 15.52 15.81 -1.54
CA ASP A 228 16.65 16.15 -0.66
C ASP A 228 16.26 17.16 0.44
N GLY A 229 14.97 17.53 0.52
CA GLY A 229 14.43 18.50 1.46
C GLY A 229 14.68 19.96 1.07
N SER A 230 15.24 20.24 -0.11
CA SER A 230 15.25 21.62 -0.64
C SER A 230 13.83 22.08 -0.95
N ILE A 231 13.60 23.40 -0.86
CA ILE A 231 12.33 24.03 -1.22
C ILE A 231 12.62 25.04 -2.31
N GLU A 232 11.84 24.99 -3.38
CA GLU A 232 11.96 25.92 -4.50
C GLU A 232 10.57 26.39 -4.97
N VAL A 233 10.57 27.46 -5.76
CA VAL A 233 9.41 27.91 -6.55
C VAL A 233 9.68 27.56 -8.00
N ILE A 234 8.75 26.86 -8.64
CA ILE A 234 8.82 26.47 -10.06
C ILE A 234 7.80 27.23 -10.90
N ASN A 235 8.07 27.37 -12.20
CA ASN A 235 7.09 27.81 -13.20
C ASN A 235 6.24 26.63 -13.72
N GLU A 236 5.29 26.89 -14.62
CA GLU A 236 4.43 25.86 -15.24
C GLU A 236 5.17 24.84 -16.12
N MET A 237 6.43 25.12 -16.49
CA MET A 237 7.32 24.19 -17.19
C MET A 237 8.12 23.29 -16.23
N GLY A 238 8.00 23.52 -14.91
CA GLY A 238 8.74 22.80 -13.88
C GLY A 238 10.15 23.32 -13.65
N ASP A 239 10.53 24.45 -14.26
CA ASP A 239 11.85 25.05 -14.06
C ASP A 239 11.88 25.86 -12.77
N THR A 240 13.01 25.78 -12.05
CA THR A 240 13.24 26.53 -10.82
C THR A 240 13.34 28.02 -11.12
N VAL A 241 12.46 28.80 -10.50
CA VAL A 241 12.44 30.28 -10.54
C VAL A 241 13.25 30.84 -9.37
N ILE A 242 13.04 30.30 -8.16
CA ILE A 242 13.71 30.74 -6.91
C ILE A 242 13.96 29.52 -6.02
N GLU A 243 15.16 29.42 -5.45
CA GLU A 243 15.44 28.51 -4.32
C GLU A 243 15.09 29.22 -3.00
N LEU A 244 14.22 28.60 -2.19
CA LEU A 244 13.79 29.12 -0.88
C LEU A 244 14.59 28.49 0.26
N ARG A 245 14.98 27.22 0.12
CA ARG A 245 15.78 26.47 1.11
C ARG A 245 16.69 25.47 0.39
N PRO A 246 17.99 25.41 0.69
CA PRO A 246 18.88 24.41 0.12
C PRO A 246 18.57 23.00 0.68
N PRO A 247 19.15 21.93 0.09
CA PRO A 247 18.96 20.56 0.54
C PRO A 247 19.25 20.38 2.04
N GLN A 248 18.39 19.66 2.76
CA GLN A 248 18.57 19.39 4.20
C GLN A 248 19.70 18.38 4.45
N ARG A 249 20.00 17.53 3.46
CA ARG A 249 21.14 16.62 3.48
C ARG A 249 22.03 16.96 2.31
N THR A 250 23.29 17.24 2.58
CA THR A 250 24.28 17.38 1.52
C THR A 250 24.49 16.01 0.85
N PRO A 251 24.87 15.96 -0.44
CA PRO A 251 25.25 14.71 -1.11
C PRO A 251 26.29 13.90 -0.32
N LEU A 252 27.21 14.58 0.39
CA LEU A 252 28.17 13.94 1.28
C LEU A 252 27.49 13.15 2.41
N HIS A 253 26.48 13.72 3.09
CA HIS A 253 25.77 13.02 4.16
C HIS A 253 24.93 11.85 3.62
N GLN A 254 24.33 12.00 2.43
CA GLN A 254 23.59 10.92 1.78
C GLN A 254 24.53 9.75 1.46
N LEU A 255 25.63 10.01 0.74
CA LEU A 255 26.62 8.98 0.43
C LEU A 255 27.22 8.36 1.70
N SER A 256 27.54 9.19 2.70
CA SER A 256 28.04 8.70 3.98
C SER A 256 27.05 7.78 4.69
N SER A 257 25.74 8.05 4.60
CA SER A 257 24.70 7.18 5.15
C SER A 257 24.62 5.84 4.43
N GLU A 258 24.80 5.82 3.11
CA GLU A 258 24.80 4.57 2.34
C GLU A 258 26.02 3.70 2.70
N MET A 259 27.22 4.30 2.80
CA MET A 259 28.46 3.59 3.16
C MET A 259 28.40 2.90 4.53
N VAL A 260 27.57 3.40 5.44
CA VAL A 260 27.41 2.84 6.79
C VAL A 260 26.13 2.03 6.95
N GLY A 261 25.43 1.72 5.85
CA GLY A 261 24.18 0.95 5.87
C GLY A 261 24.31 -0.39 6.60
N PHE A 262 25.47 -1.03 6.52
CA PHE A 262 25.77 -2.29 7.20
C PHE A 262 25.65 -2.23 8.73
N TRP A 263 25.77 -1.06 9.35
CA TRP A 263 25.54 -0.89 10.79
C TRP A 263 24.14 -1.33 11.18
N ARG A 264 23.15 -1.05 10.32
CA ARG A 264 21.76 -1.45 10.54
C ARG A 264 21.64 -2.97 10.53
N THR A 265 22.12 -3.62 9.45
CA THR A 265 22.10 -5.08 9.29
C THR A 265 22.77 -5.80 10.45
N GLN A 266 23.97 -5.37 10.84
CA GLN A 266 24.72 -5.98 11.94
C GLN A 266 24.05 -5.75 13.30
N THR A 267 23.49 -4.56 13.54
CA THR A 267 22.76 -4.27 14.79
C THR A 267 21.55 -5.18 14.94
N ILE A 268 20.79 -5.40 13.87
CA ILE A 268 19.62 -6.30 13.88
C ILE A 268 20.06 -7.74 14.13
N ARG A 269 21.03 -8.26 13.37
CA ARG A 269 21.57 -9.62 13.55
C ARG A 269 22.00 -9.86 15.00
N VAL A 270 22.84 -8.98 15.54
CA VAL A 270 23.39 -9.13 16.88
C VAL A 270 22.28 -9.06 17.94
N ALA A 271 21.26 -8.22 17.75
CA ALA A 271 20.12 -8.19 18.65
C ALA A 271 19.29 -9.49 18.64
N VAL A 272 19.15 -10.13 17.48
CA VAL A 272 18.53 -11.46 17.34
C VAL A 272 19.37 -12.52 18.05
N GLU A 273 20.67 -12.58 17.78
CA GLU A 273 21.60 -13.56 18.36
C GLU A 273 21.68 -13.46 19.89
N LEU A 274 21.68 -12.23 20.42
CA LEU A 274 21.66 -11.99 21.86
C LEU A 274 20.28 -12.22 22.50
N GLY A 275 19.24 -12.46 21.70
CA GLY A 275 17.89 -12.74 22.18
C GLY A 275 17.14 -11.52 22.71
N VAL A 276 17.51 -10.30 22.29
CA VAL A 276 16.90 -9.04 22.77
C VAL A 276 15.38 -9.07 22.60
N PHE A 277 14.90 -9.48 21.44
CA PHE A 277 13.48 -9.46 21.09
C PHE A 277 12.63 -10.44 21.91
N ASN A 278 13.24 -11.48 22.49
CA ASN A 278 12.54 -12.45 23.34
C ASN A 278 12.42 -12.00 24.79
N VAL A 279 13.19 -11.00 25.20
CA VAL A 279 13.23 -10.50 26.59
C VAL A 279 12.30 -9.30 26.78
N LEU A 280 12.09 -8.49 25.74
CA LEU A 280 11.23 -7.32 25.83
C LEU A 280 9.74 -7.73 25.97
N PRO A 281 8.94 -7.05 26.81
CA PRO A 281 9.25 -5.79 27.48
C PRO A 281 10.09 -5.93 28.75
N ALA A 282 11.13 -5.09 28.88
CA ALA A 282 12.03 -5.09 30.04
C ALA A 282 12.72 -3.74 30.24
N THR A 283 13.23 -3.48 31.44
CA THR A 283 14.16 -2.37 31.69
C THR A 283 15.52 -2.65 31.05
N THR A 284 16.37 -1.63 30.95
CA THR A 284 17.74 -1.83 30.45
C THR A 284 18.54 -2.78 31.32
N ASP A 285 18.37 -2.72 32.65
CA ASP A 285 19.11 -3.56 33.59
C ASP A 285 18.60 -5.01 33.59
N GLU A 286 17.28 -5.20 33.52
CA GLU A 286 16.66 -6.53 33.37
C GLU A 286 17.11 -7.22 32.08
N LEU A 287 17.10 -6.47 30.96
CA LEU A 287 17.61 -6.96 29.69
C LEU A 287 19.08 -7.36 29.84
N ALA A 288 19.92 -6.43 30.31
CA ALA A 288 21.36 -6.64 30.46
C ALA A 288 21.69 -7.87 31.31
N GLN A 289 20.97 -8.07 32.43
CA GLN A 289 21.11 -9.24 33.27
C GLN A 289 20.73 -10.53 32.55
N THR A 290 19.60 -10.53 31.82
CA THR A 290 19.06 -11.72 31.15
C THR A 290 19.96 -12.17 30.00
N ILE A 291 20.43 -11.24 29.16
CA ILE A 291 21.27 -11.53 27.99
C ILE A 291 22.78 -11.39 28.27
N LYS A 292 23.15 -11.25 29.55
CA LYS A 292 24.54 -11.19 30.07
C LYS A 292 25.39 -10.10 29.41
N LEU A 293 24.84 -8.90 29.26
CA LEU A 293 25.54 -7.70 28.81
C LEU A 293 25.84 -6.74 29.96
N LEU A 294 26.82 -5.86 29.76
CA LEU A 294 26.95 -4.67 30.61
C LEU A 294 25.76 -3.74 30.36
N PRO A 295 25.13 -3.16 31.41
CA PRO A 295 23.99 -2.25 31.24
C PRO A 295 24.26 -1.07 30.30
N SER A 296 25.49 -0.53 30.31
CA SER A 296 25.91 0.55 29.41
C SER A 296 25.93 0.12 27.94
N LEU A 297 26.27 -1.13 27.64
CA LEU A 297 26.27 -1.69 26.29
C LEU A 297 24.85 -2.06 25.84
N ALA A 298 24.04 -2.65 26.73
CA ALA A 298 22.61 -2.89 26.47
C ALA A 298 21.88 -1.58 26.13
N LYS A 299 22.16 -0.50 26.86
CA LYS A 299 21.62 0.84 26.57
C LYS A 299 21.99 1.35 25.17
N ARG A 300 23.25 1.14 24.74
CA ARG A 300 23.71 1.54 23.39
C ARG A 300 23.02 0.73 22.30
N LEU A 301 22.87 -0.58 22.51
CA LEU A 301 22.15 -1.46 21.59
C LEU A 301 20.67 -1.04 21.45
N LEU A 302 19.98 -0.83 22.58
CA LEU A 302 18.58 -0.39 22.60
C LEU A 302 18.37 0.97 21.92
N ARG A 303 19.31 1.92 22.07
CA ARG A 303 19.29 3.18 21.33
C ARG A 303 19.39 2.98 19.82
N GLY A 304 20.29 2.10 19.37
CA GLY A 304 20.41 1.75 17.95
C GLY A 304 19.12 1.11 17.42
N LEU A 305 18.57 0.13 18.16
CA LEU A 305 17.31 -0.52 17.80
C LEU A 305 16.11 0.45 17.79
N TRP A 306 16.13 1.48 18.65
CA TRP A 306 15.11 2.52 18.67
C TRP A 306 15.21 3.43 17.46
N GLU A 307 16.43 3.82 17.06
CA GLU A 307 16.68 4.56 15.81
C GLU A 307 16.23 3.78 14.57
N LEU A 308 16.35 2.45 14.60
CA LEU A 308 15.83 1.55 13.56
C LEU A 308 14.31 1.31 13.67
N GLY A 309 13.65 1.88 14.68
CA GLY A 309 12.20 1.73 14.89
C GLY A 309 11.77 0.32 15.29
N LEU A 310 12.66 -0.51 15.83
CA LEU A 310 12.37 -1.90 16.24
C LEU A 310 11.94 -2.01 17.70
N VAL A 311 12.39 -1.07 18.53
CA VAL A 311 11.99 -0.95 19.94
C VAL A 311 11.60 0.49 20.23
N ARG A 312 10.89 0.72 21.33
CA ARG A 312 10.55 2.06 21.81
C ARG A 312 10.54 2.09 23.34
N PRO A 313 10.90 3.22 23.97
CA PRO A 313 10.69 3.37 25.40
C PRO A 313 9.20 3.56 25.72
N GLU A 314 8.81 3.28 26.95
CA GLU A 314 7.49 3.65 27.47
C GLU A 314 7.40 5.16 27.71
N TYR A 315 6.41 5.81 27.12
CA TYR A 315 6.22 7.27 27.27
C TYR A 315 5.20 7.65 28.36
N TYR A 316 4.49 6.68 28.96
CA TYR A 316 3.44 6.93 29.94
C TYR A 316 3.77 6.25 31.27
N ASN A 317 3.73 7.04 32.35
CA ASN A 317 4.09 6.70 33.73
C ASN A 317 5.59 6.42 33.94
N ASN A 318 6.28 7.48 34.35
CA ASN A 318 7.72 7.67 34.48
C ASN A 318 8.38 6.83 35.62
N THR A 319 7.92 5.62 35.90
CA THR A 319 8.39 4.83 37.04
C THR A 319 9.31 3.66 36.66
N ASP A 320 9.13 3.04 35.48
CA ASP A 320 9.82 1.76 35.18
C ASP A 320 10.85 1.81 34.03
N ASN A 321 10.94 2.87 33.21
CA ASN A 321 11.92 2.99 32.11
C ASN A 321 12.04 1.72 31.22
N LYS A 322 10.91 1.07 30.92
CA LYS A 322 10.87 -0.15 30.11
C LYS A 322 10.94 0.13 28.62
N TRP A 323 11.52 -0.83 27.90
CA TRP A 323 11.55 -0.88 26.45
C TRP A 323 10.52 -1.90 25.96
N PHE A 324 9.85 -1.57 24.86
CA PHE A 324 8.83 -2.39 24.23
C PHE A 324 9.20 -2.61 22.76
N LEU A 325 8.75 -3.73 22.20
CA LEU A 325 8.80 -3.93 20.76
C LEU A 325 7.84 -2.96 20.06
N THR A 326 8.23 -2.53 18.87
CA THR A 326 7.28 -1.98 17.89
C THR A 326 6.68 -3.12 17.08
N SER A 327 5.65 -2.84 16.27
CA SER A 327 5.10 -3.80 15.31
C SER A 327 6.18 -4.35 14.35
N THR A 328 7.20 -3.55 14.03
CA THR A 328 8.33 -4.01 13.20
C THR A 328 9.27 -4.92 13.98
N GLY A 329 9.56 -4.61 15.26
CA GLY A 329 10.39 -5.46 16.11
C GLY A 329 9.75 -6.81 16.41
N GLU A 330 8.42 -6.88 16.52
CA GLU A 330 7.66 -8.12 16.69
C GLU A 330 7.92 -9.14 15.57
N LEU A 331 8.22 -8.69 14.35
CA LEU A 331 8.54 -9.58 13.22
C LEU A 331 9.78 -10.44 13.46
N LEU A 332 10.67 -10.07 14.37
CA LEU A 332 11.90 -10.80 14.71
C LEU A 332 11.71 -11.81 15.85
N THR A 333 10.49 -11.97 16.35
CA THR A 333 10.15 -12.89 17.44
C THR A 333 9.67 -14.24 16.90
N ALA A 334 9.75 -15.28 17.74
CA ALA A 334 9.26 -16.62 17.39
C ALA A 334 7.73 -16.70 17.27
N GLN A 335 7.00 -15.74 17.86
CA GLN A 335 5.54 -15.66 17.85
C GLN A 335 4.98 -15.05 16.56
N SER A 336 5.81 -14.30 15.82
CA SER A 336 5.41 -13.76 14.52
C SER A 336 5.18 -14.89 13.52
N GLU A 337 4.10 -14.81 12.75
CA GLU A 337 3.83 -15.72 11.64
C GLU A 337 4.96 -15.72 10.61
N PHE A 338 5.51 -14.53 10.31
CA PHE A 338 6.61 -14.35 9.38
C PHE A 338 7.96 -14.78 9.97
N ARG A 339 8.18 -14.57 11.28
CA ARG A 339 9.41 -14.90 12.01
C ARG A 339 10.72 -14.63 11.23
N MET A 340 11.08 -13.35 11.12
CA MET A 340 12.22 -12.86 10.33
C MET A 340 13.60 -13.04 11.00
N ASP A 341 13.69 -13.80 12.08
CA ASP A 341 14.92 -14.01 12.87
C ASP A 341 16.04 -14.65 12.03
N ALA A 342 15.71 -15.68 11.25
CA ALA A 342 16.63 -16.34 10.33
C ALA A 342 17.11 -15.42 9.23
N ALA A 343 16.24 -14.58 8.68
CA ALA A 343 16.61 -13.61 7.65
C ALA A 343 17.62 -12.60 8.20
N ALA A 344 17.40 -12.07 9.41
CA ALA A 344 18.37 -11.18 10.06
C ALA A 344 19.76 -11.84 10.22
N CYS A 345 19.80 -13.11 10.62
CA CYS A 345 21.05 -13.89 10.69
C CYS A 345 21.68 -14.14 9.32
N LEU A 346 20.90 -14.56 8.33
CA LEU A 346 21.37 -14.85 6.97
C LEU A 346 22.04 -13.63 6.33
N TRP A 347 21.33 -12.49 6.32
CA TRP A 347 21.80 -11.26 5.69
C TRP A 347 22.97 -10.61 6.43
N GLY A 348 23.02 -10.78 7.75
CA GLY A 348 24.09 -10.21 8.57
C GLY A 348 25.34 -11.09 8.71
N ASP A 349 25.33 -12.32 8.20
CA ASP A 349 26.41 -13.28 8.38
C ASP A 349 26.93 -13.83 7.05
N ASP A 350 26.45 -14.99 6.60
CA ASP A 350 26.95 -15.68 5.40
C ASP A 350 26.90 -14.79 4.14
N HIS A 351 25.74 -14.19 3.84
CA HIS A 351 25.62 -13.28 2.70
C HIS A 351 26.53 -12.05 2.87
N TYR A 352 26.60 -11.48 4.07
CA TYR A 352 27.47 -10.34 4.35
C TYR A 352 28.95 -10.66 4.05
N ARG A 353 29.43 -11.84 4.44
CA ARG A 353 30.82 -12.27 4.17
C ARG A 353 31.07 -12.44 2.68
N ARG A 354 30.14 -13.02 1.92
CA ARG A 354 30.27 -13.20 0.46
C ARG A 354 30.30 -11.87 -0.29
N TRP A 355 29.56 -10.87 0.16
CA TRP A 355 29.63 -9.52 -0.40
C TRP A 355 31.02 -8.87 -0.29
N LEU A 356 31.89 -9.33 0.63
CA LEU A 356 33.28 -8.87 0.69
C LEU A 356 34.12 -9.32 -0.52
N ALA A 357 33.69 -10.37 -1.23
CA ALA A 357 34.33 -10.88 -2.45
C ALA A 357 33.87 -10.18 -3.74
N LEU A 358 32.91 -9.24 -3.66
CA LEU A 358 32.29 -8.60 -4.84
C LEU A 358 33.32 -8.07 -5.84
N ALA A 359 34.38 -7.42 -5.36
CA ALA A 359 35.42 -6.88 -6.26
C ALA A 359 36.14 -7.98 -7.06
N ASN A 360 36.40 -9.14 -6.45
CA ASN A 360 37.04 -10.27 -7.12
C ASN A 360 36.08 -10.92 -8.12
N VAL A 361 34.81 -11.08 -7.73
CA VAL A 361 33.75 -11.59 -8.61
C VAL A 361 33.61 -10.71 -9.86
N LEU A 362 33.56 -9.39 -9.70
CA LEU A 362 33.46 -8.44 -10.83
C LEU A 362 34.69 -8.45 -11.75
N ARG A 363 35.87 -8.81 -11.24
CA ARG A 363 37.08 -8.98 -12.05
C ARG A 363 37.19 -10.36 -12.70
N GLY A 364 36.27 -11.29 -12.37
CA GLY A 364 36.37 -12.69 -12.78
C GLY A 364 37.50 -13.45 -12.08
N GLU A 365 38.06 -12.91 -11.00
CA GLU A 365 39.11 -13.54 -10.19
C GLU A 365 38.54 -14.62 -9.27
N GLU A 366 37.25 -14.52 -8.96
CA GLU A 366 36.48 -15.49 -8.19
C GLU A 366 35.23 -15.84 -8.98
N THR A 367 35.11 -17.10 -9.38
CA THR A 367 33.94 -17.58 -10.12
C THR A 367 33.08 -18.39 -9.19
N GLN A 368 31.77 -18.10 -9.14
CA GLN A 368 30.81 -18.99 -8.51
C GLN A 368 30.72 -20.26 -9.36
N THR A 369 31.59 -21.21 -9.05
CA THR A 369 31.69 -22.52 -9.70
C THR A 369 31.58 -23.61 -8.65
N SER A 370 31.30 -24.82 -9.12
CA SER A 370 31.05 -26.01 -8.31
C SER A 370 31.99 -26.16 -7.10
N PRO A 371 31.47 -26.44 -5.89
CA PRO A 371 30.05 -26.59 -5.58
C PRO A 371 29.31 -25.25 -5.55
N SER A 372 28.08 -25.23 -6.04
CA SER A 372 27.15 -24.09 -5.96
C SER A 372 26.93 -23.64 -4.51
N TYR A 373 26.39 -22.44 -4.34
CA TYR A 373 26.00 -21.92 -3.02
C TYR A 373 25.15 -22.92 -2.23
N PHE A 374 24.16 -23.52 -2.89
CA PHE A 374 23.21 -24.44 -2.28
C PHE A 374 23.87 -25.75 -1.84
N GLU A 375 24.85 -26.25 -2.59
CA GLU A 375 25.62 -27.45 -2.24
C GLU A 375 26.56 -27.22 -1.05
N GLN A 376 26.91 -25.96 -0.76
CA GLN A 376 27.74 -25.59 0.40
C GLN A 376 26.92 -25.42 1.69
N LEU A 377 25.58 -25.42 1.63
CA LEU A 377 24.73 -25.27 2.80
C LEU A 377 24.68 -26.58 3.61
N GLU A 378 25.02 -26.49 4.90
CA GLU A 378 25.00 -27.64 5.81
C GLU A 378 24.58 -27.25 7.23
N GLY A 379 24.03 -28.20 7.99
CA GLY A 379 23.70 -28.00 9.41
C GLY A 379 22.92 -26.71 9.69
N GLN A 380 23.53 -25.79 10.44
CA GLN A 380 22.88 -24.53 10.84
C GLN A 380 22.72 -23.52 9.70
N THR A 381 23.64 -23.47 8.72
CA THR A 381 23.53 -22.52 7.60
C THR A 381 22.39 -22.93 6.67
N PHE A 382 22.23 -24.24 6.44
CA PHE A 382 21.08 -24.82 5.75
C PHE A 382 19.75 -24.44 6.42
N GLU A 383 19.61 -24.68 7.73
CA GLU A 383 18.37 -24.35 8.45
C GLU A 383 18.08 -22.84 8.47
N THR A 384 19.12 -22.01 8.58
CA THR A 384 18.97 -20.55 8.58
C THR A 384 18.51 -20.06 7.21
N TYR A 385 19.12 -20.55 6.13
CA TYR A 385 18.75 -20.19 4.76
C TYR A 385 17.29 -20.54 4.47
N TYR A 386 16.92 -21.82 4.63
CA TYR A 386 15.57 -22.27 4.26
C TYR A 386 14.48 -21.69 5.15
N ARG A 387 14.76 -21.40 6.44
CA ARG A 387 13.82 -20.66 7.29
C ARG A 387 13.65 -19.21 6.84
N ALA A 388 14.73 -18.53 6.47
CA ALA A 388 14.68 -17.15 5.97
C ALA A 388 13.89 -17.04 4.66
N ILE A 389 14.19 -17.90 3.68
CA ILE A 389 13.48 -17.87 2.39
C ILE A 389 12.00 -18.22 2.55
N SER A 390 11.68 -19.22 3.40
CA SER A 390 10.29 -19.57 3.71
C SER A 390 9.50 -18.41 4.33
N ALA A 391 10.14 -17.60 5.18
CA ALA A 391 9.52 -16.42 5.78
C ALA A 391 9.14 -15.36 4.73
N TYR A 392 10.04 -15.05 3.79
CA TYR A 392 9.73 -14.13 2.68
C TYR A 392 8.62 -14.66 1.78
N ALA A 393 8.64 -15.97 1.47
CA ALA A 393 7.66 -16.60 0.58
C ALA A 393 6.21 -16.45 1.06
N GLN A 394 5.97 -16.44 2.39
CA GLN A 394 4.63 -16.22 2.95
C GLN A 394 4.04 -14.87 2.53
N HIS A 395 4.86 -13.82 2.54
CA HIS A 395 4.46 -12.47 2.15
C HIS A 395 4.46 -12.29 0.63
N ASP A 396 5.57 -12.66 -0.02
CA ASP A 396 5.83 -12.36 -1.43
C ASP A 396 4.81 -13.02 -2.36
N TYR A 397 4.32 -14.20 -1.97
CA TYR A 397 3.38 -14.97 -2.79
C TYR A 397 1.92 -14.91 -2.28
N ALA A 398 1.62 -14.09 -1.26
CA ALA A 398 0.29 -14.03 -0.65
C ALA A 398 -0.86 -13.73 -1.64
N LYS A 399 -0.58 -12.99 -2.72
CA LYS A 399 -1.55 -12.62 -3.75
C LYS A 399 -1.67 -13.66 -4.87
N LEU A 400 -0.68 -14.54 -5.03
CA LEU A 400 -0.60 -15.47 -6.17
C LEU A 400 -1.83 -16.40 -6.27
N PRO A 401 -2.38 -16.96 -5.17
CA PRO A 401 -3.55 -17.83 -5.23
C PRO A 401 -4.79 -17.18 -5.84
N LYS A 402 -4.89 -15.84 -5.81
CA LYS A 402 -6.02 -15.08 -6.37
C LYS A 402 -5.68 -14.42 -7.71
N LEU A 403 -4.40 -14.30 -8.04
CA LEU A 403 -3.92 -13.62 -9.25
C LEU A 403 -4.08 -14.49 -10.50
N ILE A 404 -3.94 -15.81 -10.36
CA ILE A 404 -4.03 -16.78 -11.45
C ILE A 404 -5.35 -17.55 -11.31
N ASP A 405 -6.00 -17.81 -12.45
CA ASP A 405 -7.16 -18.68 -12.51
C ASP A 405 -6.74 -20.15 -12.48
N TRP A 406 -6.62 -20.69 -11.26
CA TRP A 406 -6.21 -22.08 -11.00
C TRP A 406 -7.28 -23.13 -11.34
N ASN A 407 -8.51 -22.74 -11.69
CA ASN A 407 -9.57 -23.70 -12.03
C ASN A 407 -9.32 -24.45 -13.34
N ARG A 408 -8.42 -23.94 -14.18
CA ARG A 408 -8.02 -24.57 -15.44
C ARG A 408 -7.03 -25.72 -15.26
N HIS A 409 -6.46 -25.88 -14.06
CA HIS A 409 -5.40 -26.85 -13.77
C HIS A 409 -5.88 -27.91 -12.76
N GLN A 410 -5.31 -29.10 -12.86
CA GLN A 410 -5.61 -30.24 -12.00
C GLN A 410 -4.39 -30.68 -11.19
N HIS A 411 -3.18 -30.58 -11.75
CA HIS A 411 -1.94 -31.01 -11.10
C HIS A 411 -0.80 -30.01 -11.30
N LEU A 412 -0.48 -29.30 -10.22
CA LEU A 412 0.59 -28.31 -10.15
C LEU A 412 1.91 -28.94 -9.68
N ILE A 413 3.01 -28.61 -10.35
CA ILE A 413 4.36 -28.89 -9.89
C ILE A 413 4.97 -27.60 -9.33
N ASP A 414 5.38 -27.59 -8.08
CA ASP A 414 6.19 -26.51 -7.50
C ASP A 414 7.66 -26.93 -7.55
N ALA A 415 8.39 -26.44 -8.56
CA ALA A 415 9.75 -26.85 -8.86
C ALA A 415 10.77 -25.89 -8.26
N GLY A 416 11.67 -26.40 -7.43
CA GLY A 416 12.49 -25.57 -6.54
C GLY A 416 11.64 -24.94 -5.43
N GLY A 417 10.55 -25.62 -5.04
CA GLY A 417 9.56 -25.08 -4.11
C GLY A 417 10.02 -25.06 -2.65
N SER A 418 11.29 -25.41 -2.37
CA SER A 418 11.88 -25.35 -1.04
C SER A 418 11.09 -26.20 -0.04
N ARG A 419 10.60 -25.60 1.05
CA ARG A 419 9.79 -26.27 2.08
C ARG A 419 8.29 -26.26 1.79
N GLY A 420 7.88 -25.86 0.58
CA GLY A 420 6.50 -25.95 0.11
C GLY A 420 5.57 -24.81 0.52
N THR A 421 6.09 -23.71 1.10
CA THR A 421 5.27 -22.56 1.54
C THR A 421 4.29 -22.09 0.47
N LEU A 422 4.75 -21.98 -0.78
CA LEU A 422 3.93 -21.56 -1.91
C LEU A 422 2.89 -22.61 -2.29
N LEU A 423 3.33 -23.84 -2.56
CA LEU A 423 2.42 -24.95 -2.90
C LEU A 423 1.32 -25.14 -1.85
N PHE A 424 1.66 -25.17 -0.57
CA PHE A 424 0.70 -25.40 0.50
C PHE A 424 -0.35 -24.28 0.58
N SER A 425 0.07 -23.03 0.41
CA SER A 425 -0.85 -21.88 0.35
C SER A 425 -1.82 -21.98 -0.83
N LEU A 426 -1.34 -22.43 -1.99
CA LEU A 426 -2.18 -22.65 -3.17
C LEU A 426 -3.20 -23.78 -2.95
N LEU A 427 -2.75 -24.95 -2.49
CA LEU A 427 -3.63 -26.11 -2.31
C LEU A 427 -4.67 -25.92 -1.19
N ALA A 428 -4.37 -25.09 -0.19
CA ALA A 428 -5.30 -24.71 0.87
C ALA A 428 -6.45 -23.81 0.36
N GLN A 429 -6.18 -22.96 -0.64
CA GLN A 429 -7.17 -22.05 -1.22
C GLN A 429 -7.91 -22.64 -2.41
N HIS A 430 -7.40 -23.73 -3.01
CA HIS A 430 -7.95 -24.40 -4.20
C HIS A 430 -8.19 -25.90 -3.93
N PRO A 431 -9.37 -26.29 -3.41
CA PRO A 431 -9.67 -27.67 -3.02
C PRO A 431 -9.66 -28.70 -4.16
N HIS A 432 -9.81 -28.27 -5.41
CA HIS A 432 -9.76 -29.16 -6.59
C HIS A 432 -8.33 -29.48 -7.04
N LEU A 433 -7.37 -28.61 -6.73
CA LEU A 433 -6.01 -28.70 -7.26
C LEU A 433 -5.20 -29.78 -6.52
N SER A 434 -4.44 -30.60 -7.22
CA SER A 434 -3.42 -31.45 -6.59
C SER A 434 -2.03 -30.91 -6.89
N GLY A 435 -1.04 -31.28 -6.08
CA GLY A 435 0.28 -30.68 -6.16
C GLY A 435 1.43 -31.64 -5.87
N THR A 436 2.54 -31.47 -6.57
CA THR A 436 3.82 -32.10 -6.22
C THR A 436 4.90 -31.05 -5.99
N LEU A 437 5.49 -31.07 -4.80
CA LEU A 437 6.69 -30.31 -4.46
C LEU A 437 7.93 -31.09 -4.91
N ILE A 438 8.77 -30.47 -5.75
CA ILE A 438 10.09 -31.02 -6.09
C ILE A 438 11.19 -30.03 -5.73
N ASP A 439 12.21 -30.55 -5.05
CA ASP A 439 13.46 -29.87 -4.69
C ASP A 439 14.51 -30.96 -4.39
N LEU A 440 15.74 -30.57 -4.08
CA LEU A 440 16.80 -31.51 -3.71
C LEU A 440 16.35 -32.40 -2.54
N PRO A 441 16.74 -33.69 -2.50
CA PRO A 441 16.29 -34.63 -1.47
C PRO A 441 16.49 -34.12 -0.03
N ALA A 442 17.63 -33.46 0.25
CA ALA A 442 17.91 -32.90 1.57
C ALA A 442 16.96 -31.75 1.96
N VAL A 443 16.49 -30.97 0.99
CA VAL A 443 15.58 -29.83 1.18
C VAL A 443 14.18 -30.34 1.52
N VAL A 444 13.63 -31.17 0.65
CA VAL A 444 12.27 -31.69 0.82
C VAL A 444 12.11 -32.61 2.01
N GLN A 445 13.17 -33.24 2.50
CA GLN A 445 13.13 -34.05 3.73
C GLN A 445 12.70 -33.23 4.96
N SER A 446 12.95 -31.93 4.96
CA SER A 446 12.55 -31.00 6.02
C SER A 446 11.15 -30.41 5.83
N ALA A 447 10.50 -30.64 4.69
CA ALA A 447 9.17 -30.14 4.39
C ALA A 447 8.11 -31.03 5.07
N THR A 448 7.15 -30.40 5.76
CA THR A 448 6.04 -31.10 6.42
C THR A 448 4.73 -30.72 5.75
N ILE A 449 4.06 -31.69 5.14
CA ILE A 449 2.76 -31.47 4.51
C ILE A 449 1.72 -31.20 5.62
N PRO A 450 0.96 -30.09 5.56
CA PRO A 450 -0.15 -29.87 6.47
C PRO A 450 -1.17 -31.01 6.39
N GLU A 451 -1.72 -31.45 7.53
CA GLU A 451 -2.61 -32.62 7.63
C GLU A 451 -3.80 -32.55 6.67
N GLN A 452 -4.37 -31.36 6.49
CA GLN A 452 -5.49 -31.12 5.57
C GLN A 452 -5.14 -31.27 4.08
N LEU A 453 -3.85 -31.33 3.73
CA LEU A 453 -3.36 -31.43 2.35
C LEU A 453 -2.82 -32.81 1.98
N THR A 454 -2.63 -33.72 2.94
CA THR A 454 -1.95 -35.02 2.73
C THR A 454 -2.55 -35.86 1.59
N ALA A 455 -3.86 -35.76 1.33
CA ALA A 455 -4.52 -36.53 0.27
C ALA A 455 -4.25 -36.00 -1.15
N ARG A 456 -3.75 -34.77 -1.32
CA ARG A 456 -3.60 -34.09 -2.63
C ARG A 456 -2.23 -33.46 -2.83
N CYS A 457 -1.33 -33.57 -1.86
CA CYS A 457 0.01 -33.03 -1.91
C CYS A 457 1.03 -34.17 -1.85
N HIS A 458 1.98 -34.15 -2.78
CA HIS A 458 3.11 -35.07 -2.81
C HIS A 458 4.40 -34.30 -2.68
N ILE A 459 5.39 -34.91 -2.04
CA ILE A 459 6.75 -34.38 -1.93
C ILE A 459 7.68 -35.39 -2.57
N GLN A 460 8.52 -34.93 -3.50
CA GLN A 460 9.42 -35.78 -4.26
C GLN A 460 10.79 -35.11 -4.36
N GLY A 461 11.81 -35.75 -3.77
CA GLY A 461 13.20 -35.32 -3.94
C GLY A 461 13.65 -35.54 -5.39
N ALA A 462 14.19 -34.50 -6.02
CA ALA A 462 14.70 -34.53 -7.39
C ALA A 462 15.76 -33.45 -7.61
N ASP A 463 16.74 -33.74 -8.47
CA ASP A 463 17.60 -32.71 -9.05
C ASP A 463 16.88 -32.12 -10.28
N LEU A 464 16.69 -30.79 -10.28
CA LEU A 464 15.97 -30.11 -11.36
C LEU A 464 16.77 -30.09 -12.68
N PHE A 465 18.09 -30.28 -12.63
CA PHE A 465 18.93 -30.41 -13.81
C PHE A 465 18.80 -31.78 -14.50
N GLU A 466 18.26 -32.78 -13.80
CA GLU A 466 17.90 -34.07 -14.38
C GLU A 466 16.46 -34.11 -14.92
N THR A 467 16.09 -35.23 -15.55
CA THR A 467 14.70 -35.44 -16.02
C THR A 467 13.76 -35.58 -14.83
N TRP A 468 12.70 -34.79 -14.79
CA TRP A 468 11.78 -34.81 -13.66
C TRP A 468 10.91 -36.09 -13.67
N PRO A 469 10.75 -36.78 -12.52
CA PRO A 469 10.05 -38.06 -12.44
C PRO A 469 8.50 -37.93 -12.50
N ILE A 470 8.00 -36.73 -12.77
CA ILE A 470 6.59 -36.35 -12.65
C ILE A 470 6.17 -35.43 -13.80
N ARG A 471 4.87 -35.38 -14.07
CA ARG A 471 4.27 -34.49 -15.07
C ARG A 471 3.04 -33.79 -14.51
N GLY A 472 2.79 -32.57 -14.98
CA GLY A 472 1.68 -31.72 -14.51
C GLY A 472 1.19 -30.76 -15.59
N ASP A 473 0.00 -30.21 -15.40
CA ASP A 473 -0.59 -29.20 -16.31
C ASP A 473 -0.26 -27.76 -15.87
N ALA A 474 0.25 -27.57 -14.66
CA ALA A 474 0.90 -26.34 -14.23
C ALA A 474 2.29 -26.63 -13.64
N ILE A 475 3.25 -25.75 -13.92
CA ILE A 475 4.57 -25.75 -13.27
C ILE A 475 4.85 -24.35 -12.74
N ILE A 476 5.30 -24.23 -11.49
CA ILE A 476 5.82 -23.00 -10.92
C ILE A 476 7.34 -23.11 -10.80
N LEU A 477 8.03 -22.03 -11.19
CA LEU A 477 9.45 -21.78 -10.92
C LEU A 477 9.52 -20.40 -10.27
N ALA A 478 9.55 -20.36 -8.93
CA ALA A 478 9.48 -19.11 -8.17
C ALA A 478 10.82 -18.78 -7.55
N ARG A 479 11.51 -17.75 -8.08
CA ARG A 479 12.89 -17.39 -7.69
C ARG A 479 13.83 -18.59 -7.79
N VAL A 480 13.89 -19.18 -8.98
CA VAL A 480 14.70 -20.37 -9.26
C VAL A 480 15.67 -20.10 -10.40
N LEU A 481 15.16 -19.62 -11.54
CA LEU A 481 15.95 -19.41 -12.75
C LEU A 481 16.90 -18.22 -12.62
N HIS A 482 16.60 -17.24 -11.74
CA HIS A 482 17.50 -16.12 -11.47
C HIS A 482 18.78 -16.50 -10.71
N ASP A 483 18.82 -17.67 -10.06
CA ASP A 483 20.03 -18.16 -9.39
C ASP A 483 21.06 -18.69 -10.38
N TRP A 484 20.72 -18.79 -11.67
CA TRP A 484 21.51 -19.49 -12.65
C TRP A 484 21.85 -18.62 -13.86
N PRO A 485 23.06 -18.81 -14.44
CA PRO A 485 23.38 -18.29 -15.77
C PRO A 485 22.45 -18.86 -16.84
N ASP A 486 22.46 -18.26 -18.03
CA ASP A 486 21.50 -18.58 -19.08
C ASP A 486 21.54 -20.03 -19.56
N GLU A 487 22.72 -20.67 -19.63
CA GLU A 487 22.81 -22.09 -20.04
C GLU A 487 22.11 -23.04 -19.06
N GLN A 488 22.33 -22.84 -17.76
CA GLN A 488 21.67 -23.60 -16.70
C GLN A 488 20.17 -23.28 -16.62
N ALA A 489 19.80 -22.00 -16.72
CA ALA A 489 18.39 -21.62 -16.76
C ALA A 489 17.66 -22.24 -17.96
N LYS A 490 18.31 -22.33 -19.13
CA LYS A 490 17.79 -23.07 -20.29
C LYS A 490 17.58 -24.55 -19.98
N GLN A 491 18.56 -25.21 -19.36
CA GLN A 491 18.44 -26.62 -18.99
C GLN A 491 17.23 -26.87 -18.07
N LEU A 492 17.03 -26.01 -17.06
CA LEU A 492 15.87 -26.08 -16.17
C LEU A 492 14.55 -25.87 -16.93
N LEU A 493 14.50 -24.89 -17.84
CA LEU A 493 13.33 -24.64 -18.70
C LEU A 493 13.05 -25.80 -19.66
N PHE A 494 14.08 -26.46 -20.21
CA PHE A 494 13.93 -27.66 -21.02
C PHE A 494 13.30 -28.80 -20.20
N ASN A 495 13.82 -29.08 -19.00
CA ASN A 495 13.28 -30.14 -18.14
C ASN A 495 11.84 -29.83 -17.70
N ALA A 496 11.55 -28.57 -17.34
CA ALA A 496 10.20 -28.11 -17.03
C ALA A 496 9.26 -28.30 -18.24
N ARG A 497 9.70 -27.93 -19.44
CA ARG A 497 8.93 -28.15 -20.67
C ARG A 497 8.65 -29.63 -20.90
N GLU A 498 9.61 -30.53 -20.69
CA GLU A 498 9.39 -31.97 -20.87
C GLU A 498 8.38 -32.54 -19.85
N ALA A 499 8.38 -32.02 -18.62
CA ALA A 499 7.42 -32.38 -17.57
C ALA A 499 6.01 -31.82 -17.80
N LEU A 500 5.87 -30.74 -18.58
CA LEU A 500 4.60 -30.06 -18.80
C LEU A 500 3.66 -30.86 -19.73
N LEU A 501 2.43 -31.10 -19.28
CA LEU A 501 1.39 -31.75 -20.08
C LEU A 501 0.90 -30.85 -21.23
N PRO A 502 0.36 -31.43 -22.32
CA PRO A 502 -0.24 -30.65 -23.41
C PRO A 502 -1.32 -29.69 -22.90
N GLY A 503 -1.29 -28.43 -23.35
CA GLY A 503 -2.21 -27.38 -22.88
C GLY A 503 -1.84 -26.75 -21.54
N GLY A 504 -0.81 -27.26 -20.86
CA GLY A 504 -0.35 -26.72 -19.59
C GLY A 504 0.41 -25.40 -19.69
N GLN A 505 0.68 -24.78 -18.53
CA GLN A 505 1.40 -23.52 -18.41
C GLN A 505 2.56 -23.59 -17.40
N ILE A 506 3.64 -22.86 -17.69
CA ILE A 506 4.75 -22.62 -16.75
C ILE A 506 4.60 -21.19 -16.20
N TYR A 507 4.67 -21.04 -14.90
CA TYR A 507 4.60 -19.79 -14.16
C TYR A 507 5.96 -19.47 -13.56
N ILE A 508 6.67 -18.54 -14.20
CA ILE A 508 7.98 -18.07 -13.72
C ILE A 508 7.72 -16.82 -12.87
N ILE A 509 8.16 -16.83 -11.61
CA ILE A 509 7.87 -15.76 -10.65
C ILE A 509 9.18 -15.16 -10.18
N GLU A 510 9.61 -14.07 -10.82
CA GLU A 510 10.92 -13.46 -10.59
C GLU A 510 10.84 -11.93 -10.66
N MET A 511 11.93 -11.27 -10.27
CA MET A 511 12.07 -9.85 -10.55
C MET A 511 12.38 -9.67 -12.03
N VAL A 512 11.58 -8.84 -12.70
CA VAL A 512 11.84 -8.46 -14.08
C VAL A 512 12.51 -7.10 -14.08
N LEU A 513 13.73 -7.03 -14.60
CA LEU A 513 14.45 -5.77 -14.69
C LEU A 513 13.72 -4.80 -15.63
N PRO A 514 13.37 -3.59 -15.16
CA PRO A 514 12.79 -2.56 -16.01
C PRO A 514 13.86 -1.94 -16.91
N ASP A 515 13.48 -1.61 -18.15
CA ASP A 515 14.39 -0.99 -19.11
C ASP A 515 14.65 0.51 -18.82
N ASP A 516 13.77 1.16 -18.06
CA ASP A 516 13.71 2.62 -17.92
C ASP A 516 13.83 3.13 -16.48
N THR A 517 14.03 2.26 -15.48
CA THR A 517 14.21 2.66 -14.08
C THR A 517 15.39 1.94 -13.41
N PRO A 518 16.03 2.54 -12.39
CA PRO A 518 17.20 1.95 -11.73
C PRO A 518 16.86 0.83 -10.73
N ASN A 519 15.69 0.18 -10.86
CA ASN A 519 15.21 -0.78 -9.88
C ASN A 519 15.82 -2.17 -10.12
N GLY A 520 16.32 -2.81 -9.07
CA GLY A 520 16.78 -4.21 -9.11
C GLY A 520 18.28 -4.43 -9.21
N GLY A 521 19.06 -3.39 -9.54
CA GLY A 521 20.52 -3.55 -9.74
C GLY A 521 21.27 -4.12 -8.52
N LEU A 522 20.87 -3.78 -7.29
CA LEU A 522 21.49 -4.36 -6.09
C LEU A 522 21.10 -5.83 -5.87
N LEU A 523 19.89 -6.22 -6.25
CA LEU A 523 19.45 -7.62 -6.19
C LEU A 523 20.18 -8.46 -7.26
N ASP A 524 20.34 -7.92 -8.46
CA ASP A 524 21.11 -8.55 -9.53
C ASP A 524 22.58 -8.78 -9.12
N ILE A 525 23.22 -7.77 -8.52
CA ILE A 525 24.55 -7.92 -7.92
C ILE A 525 24.56 -8.99 -6.81
N ASN A 526 23.51 -9.06 -5.98
CA ASN A 526 23.40 -10.11 -4.97
C ASN A 526 23.39 -11.51 -5.61
N LEU A 527 22.62 -11.73 -6.67
CA LEU A 527 22.59 -13.03 -7.37
C LEU A 527 23.95 -13.36 -7.99
N LEU A 528 24.60 -12.40 -8.63
CA LEU A 528 25.95 -12.57 -9.17
C LEU A 528 26.94 -13.02 -8.07
N VAL A 529 26.93 -12.35 -6.91
CA VAL A 529 27.84 -12.66 -5.81
C VAL A 529 27.50 -13.99 -5.14
N MET A 530 26.22 -14.32 -4.99
CA MET A 530 25.80 -15.48 -4.23
C MET A 530 25.84 -16.76 -5.05
N THR A 531 25.30 -16.74 -6.26
CA THR A 531 25.04 -17.93 -7.07
C THR A 531 25.67 -17.87 -8.45
N GLY A 532 26.15 -16.68 -8.88
CA GLY A 532 26.56 -16.45 -10.27
C GLY A 532 25.36 -16.25 -11.21
N GLY A 533 24.16 -16.18 -10.65
CA GLY A 533 22.91 -15.89 -11.34
C GLY A 533 22.75 -14.43 -11.73
N ARG A 534 21.56 -14.11 -12.25
CA ARG A 534 21.19 -12.77 -12.70
C ARG A 534 19.68 -12.57 -12.77
N GLU A 535 19.25 -11.33 -12.58
CA GLU A 535 17.92 -10.90 -13.00
C GLU A 535 17.89 -10.63 -14.52
N ARG A 536 16.70 -10.70 -15.09
CA ARG A 536 16.47 -10.64 -16.54
C ARG A 536 15.39 -9.62 -16.90
N SER A 537 15.58 -8.89 -18.00
CA SER A 537 14.55 -8.04 -18.59
C SER A 537 13.48 -8.88 -19.29
N LEU A 538 12.32 -8.28 -19.65
CA LEU A 538 11.33 -8.98 -20.49
C LEU A 538 11.89 -9.40 -21.85
N LYS A 539 12.85 -8.64 -22.39
CA LYS A 539 13.51 -8.97 -23.65
C LYS A 539 14.36 -10.23 -23.50
N ASP A 540 15.13 -10.32 -22.42
CA ASP A 540 15.94 -11.49 -22.10
C ASP A 540 15.06 -12.73 -21.89
N TRP A 541 13.96 -12.60 -21.14
CA TRP A 541 13.00 -13.68 -20.94
C TRP A 541 12.40 -14.21 -22.23
N ASN A 542 11.99 -13.32 -23.14
CA ASN A 542 11.46 -13.73 -24.44
C ASN A 542 12.48 -14.51 -25.26
N ALA A 543 13.75 -14.08 -25.27
CA ALA A 543 14.81 -14.78 -25.98
C ALA A 543 15.08 -16.16 -25.36
N LEU A 544 15.22 -16.22 -24.03
CA LEU A 544 15.49 -17.44 -23.28
C LEU A 544 14.38 -18.50 -23.47
N LEU A 545 13.12 -18.08 -23.36
CA LEU A 545 11.97 -18.97 -23.58
C LEU A 545 11.92 -19.49 -25.02
N ALA A 546 12.20 -18.63 -26.02
CA ALA A 546 12.18 -19.02 -27.42
C ALA A 546 13.22 -20.10 -27.74
N GLU A 547 14.44 -20.00 -27.17
CA GLU A 547 15.47 -21.04 -27.28
C GLU A 547 15.01 -22.38 -26.71
N CYS A 548 14.14 -22.35 -25.69
CA CYS A 548 13.54 -23.53 -25.09
C CYS A 548 12.25 -23.99 -25.78
N SER A 549 11.89 -23.49 -26.97
CA SER A 549 10.60 -23.78 -27.63
C SER A 549 9.38 -23.51 -26.73
N LEU A 550 9.50 -22.48 -25.91
CA LEU A 550 8.44 -21.90 -25.10
C LEU A 550 8.12 -20.50 -25.63
N LYS A 551 6.89 -20.04 -25.39
CA LYS A 551 6.48 -18.66 -25.67
C LYS A 551 5.88 -18.02 -24.44
N MET A 552 6.26 -16.77 -24.19
CA MET A 552 5.59 -15.93 -23.20
C MET A 552 4.19 -15.58 -23.71
N SER A 553 3.17 -15.96 -22.94
CA SER A 553 1.76 -15.76 -23.27
C SER A 553 1.12 -14.60 -22.51
N ALA A 554 1.62 -14.27 -21.31
CA ALA A 554 1.18 -13.15 -20.51
C ALA A 554 2.24 -12.77 -19.47
N THR A 555 2.14 -11.55 -18.95
CA THR A 555 2.82 -11.10 -17.73
C THR A 555 1.79 -10.54 -16.76
N LEU A 556 1.90 -10.90 -15.47
CA LEU A 556 1.00 -10.44 -14.42
C LEU A 556 1.84 -9.78 -13.32
N HIS A 557 1.44 -8.58 -12.89
CA HIS A 557 2.09 -7.90 -11.78
C HIS A 557 1.67 -8.55 -10.45
N LEU A 558 2.64 -9.10 -9.71
CA LEU A 558 2.38 -9.75 -8.41
C LEU A 558 2.60 -8.78 -7.25
N SER A 559 3.74 -8.10 -7.24
CA SER A 559 4.17 -7.17 -6.20
C SER A 559 5.09 -6.11 -6.78
N GLU A 560 5.51 -5.13 -5.97
CA GLU A 560 6.47 -4.10 -6.41
C GLU A 560 7.80 -4.68 -6.93
N VAL A 561 8.17 -5.88 -6.49
CA VAL A 561 9.46 -6.52 -6.78
C VAL A 561 9.35 -7.77 -7.64
N SER A 562 8.15 -8.29 -7.90
CA SER A 562 7.99 -9.57 -8.62
C SER A 562 6.88 -9.53 -9.68
N THR A 563 7.15 -10.21 -10.79
CA THR A 563 6.25 -10.40 -11.93
C THR A 563 6.06 -11.89 -12.17
N VAL A 564 4.85 -12.30 -12.52
CA VAL A 564 4.57 -13.64 -13.04
C VAL A 564 4.67 -13.60 -14.56
N ILE A 565 5.55 -14.39 -15.13
CA ILE A 565 5.64 -14.66 -16.56
C ILE A 565 4.94 -15.99 -16.82
N VAL A 566 3.94 -15.98 -17.70
CA VAL A 566 3.19 -17.19 -18.08
C VAL A 566 3.73 -17.70 -19.41
N ALA A 567 4.39 -18.85 -19.41
CA ALA A 567 4.94 -19.49 -20.60
C ALA A 567 4.15 -20.75 -21.01
N THR A 568 4.13 -21.03 -22.31
CA THR A 568 3.45 -22.20 -22.92
C THR A 568 4.34 -22.83 -23.98
N LYS A 569 4.12 -24.11 -24.30
CA LYS A 569 4.80 -24.77 -25.43
C LYS A 569 4.42 -24.10 -26.75
N VAL A 570 5.40 -24.03 -27.66
CA VAL A 570 5.19 -23.59 -29.05
C VAL A 570 4.60 -24.72 -29.89
#